data_AF-A0A8X6FMY4-F1
#
_entry.id   AF-A0A8X6FMY4-F1
#
_cell.length_a   1.000
_cell.length_b   1.000
_cell.length_c   1.000
_cell.angle_alpha   90.00
_cell.angle_beta   90.00
_cell.angle_gamma   90.00
#
_symmetry.space_group_name_H-M   'P 1'
#
loop_
_entity.id
_entity.type
_entity.pdbx_description
1 polymer ?
#
loop_
_entity_poly.entity_id
_entity_poly.type
_entity_poly.pdbx_seq_one_letter_code
_entity_poly.pdbx_strand_id
1 'polypeptide(L)'
;MDTTYESTDMDLSKSPRQTPSPPPLPPCEQLRLNKAQLSKMITFRKNKIACIQELQAMPDHHPEDSFYAGAADELQEIEETIQLA
;
A
#
# COMPACT_ATOMS: atom_id res chain seq x y z
N MET A 1 -42.49 22.74 -17.21
CA MET A 1 -41.38 21.77 -17.42
C MET A 1 -40.87 21.43 -16.03
N ASP A 2 -41.58 20.53 -15.36
CA ASP A 2 -41.20 20.00 -14.06
C ASP A 2 -40.01 19.07 -14.23
N THR A 3 -38.90 19.38 -13.58
CA THR A 3 -37.77 18.45 -13.47
C THR A 3 -37.53 18.21 -11.99
N THR A 4 -38.27 17.24 -11.45
CA THR A 4 -37.99 16.66 -10.14
C THR A 4 -36.71 15.87 -10.27
N TYR A 5 -35.61 16.39 -9.73
CA TYR A 5 -34.39 15.65 -9.51
C TYR A 5 -34.64 14.69 -8.34
N GLU A 6 -35.00 13.44 -8.63
CA GLU A 6 -34.98 12.36 -7.65
C GLU A 6 -33.53 12.13 -7.25
N SER A 7 -33.12 12.81 -6.18
CA SER A 7 -31.87 12.56 -5.49
C SER A 7 -32.00 11.18 -4.84
N THR A 8 -31.39 10.17 -5.45
CA THR A 8 -31.19 8.88 -4.79
C THR A 8 -30.19 9.07 -3.67
N ASP A 9 -30.69 9.47 -2.50
CA ASP A 9 -29.96 9.43 -1.24
C ASP A 9 -29.37 8.02 -1.10
N MET A 10 -28.06 7.91 -1.37
CA MET A 10 -27.28 6.77 -0.92
C MET A 10 -27.37 6.79 0.60
N ASP A 11 -28.24 5.94 1.13
CA ASP A 11 -28.44 5.68 2.55
C ASP A 11 -27.13 5.19 3.18
N LEU A 12 -26.26 6.14 3.53
CA LEU A 12 -25.03 5.98 4.29
C LEU A 12 -25.31 5.57 5.75
N SER A 13 -26.58 5.42 6.14
CA SER A 13 -27.00 4.98 7.47
C SER A 13 -26.73 3.49 7.73
N LYS A 14 -26.42 2.71 6.70
CA LYS A 14 -25.97 1.33 6.85
C LYS A 14 -24.50 1.30 7.26
N SER A 15 -24.26 1.39 8.56
CA SER A 15 -23.00 1.00 9.18
C SER A 15 -22.52 -0.34 8.60
N PRO A 16 -21.23 -0.49 8.27
CA PRO A 16 -20.70 -1.78 7.81
C PRO A 16 -21.10 -2.86 8.82
N ARG A 17 -21.79 -3.91 8.37
CA ARG A 17 -22.03 -5.08 9.24
C ARG A 17 -20.67 -5.58 9.71
N GLN A 18 -20.37 -5.41 10.99
CA GLN A 18 -19.19 -6.01 11.59
C GLN A 18 -19.34 -7.53 11.46
N THR A 19 -18.58 -8.10 10.53
CA THR A 19 -18.39 -9.55 10.50
C THR A 19 -17.53 -9.94 11.71
N PRO A 20 -17.91 -10.97 12.47
CA PRO A 20 -17.05 -11.46 13.55
C PRO A 20 -15.69 -11.84 12.98
N SER A 21 -14.62 -11.50 13.71
CA SER A 21 -13.27 -11.92 13.32
C SER A 21 -13.19 -13.44 13.25
N PRO A 22 -12.55 -14.02 12.21
CA PRO A 22 -12.33 -15.45 12.16
C PRO A 22 -11.48 -15.92 13.35
N PRO A 23 -11.64 -17.19 13.78
CA PRO A 23 -10.81 -17.78 14.81
C PRO A 23 -9.33 -17.76 14.39
N PRO A 24 -8.39 -17.67 15.36
CA PRO A 24 -6.96 -17.62 15.05
C PRO A 24 -6.51 -18.91 14.37
N LEU A 25 -5.69 -18.77 13.34
CA LEU A 25 -5.11 -19.89 12.61
C LEU A 25 -4.13 -20.69 13.50
N PRO A 26 -3.95 -21.99 13.26
CA PRO A 26 -2.90 -22.77 13.91
C PRO A 26 -1.49 -22.23 13.60
N PRO A 27 -0.48 -22.45 14.46
CA PRO A 27 0.83 -21.81 14.34
C PRO A 27 1.54 -22.01 12.99
N CYS A 28 1.44 -23.21 12.40
CA CYS A 28 2.03 -23.51 11.10
C CYS A 28 1.39 -22.72 9.95
N GLU A 29 0.07 -22.51 10.01
CA GLU A 29 -0.66 -21.73 9.00
C GLU A 29 -0.41 -20.24 9.18
N GLN A 30 -0.32 -19.75 10.42
CA GLN A 30 0.11 -18.38 10.71
C GLN A 30 1.50 -18.11 10.15
N LEU A 31 2.47 -19.01 10.38
CA LEU A 31 3.83 -18.85 9.86
C LEU A 31 3.85 -18.80 8.33
N ARG A 32 3.07 -19.66 7.66
CA ARG A 32 2.96 -19.66 6.19
C ARG A 32 2.30 -18.38 5.66
N LEU A 33 1.24 -17.91 6.30
CA LEU A 33 0.56 -16.68 5.95
C LEU A 33 1.49 -15.48 6.13
N ASN A 34 2.18 -15.39 7.27
CA ASN A 34 3.15 -14.34 7.57
C ASN A 34 4.30 -14.34 6.56
N LYS A 35 4.82 -15.52 6.18
CA LYS A 35 5.84 -15.63 5.12
C LYS A 35 5.33 -15.15 3.77
N ALA A 36 4.10 -15.50 3.39
CA ALA A 36 3.50 -15.05 2.14
C ALA A 36 3.25 -13.53 2.14
N GLN A 37 2.80 -12.97 3.25
CA GLN A 37 2.62 -11.53 3.45
C GLN A 37 3.95 -10.79 3.37
N LEU A 38 4.99 -11.31 4.04
CA LEU A 38 6.34 -10.76 4.00
C LEU A 38 6.88 -10.75 2.55
N SER A 39 6.71 -11.84 1.81
CA SER A 39 7.13 -11.93 0.40
C SER A 39 6.41 -10.90 -0.50
N LYS A 40 5.09 -10.72 -0.30
CA LYS A 40 4.33 -9.68 -1.02
C LYS A 40 4.81 -8.28 -0.66
N MET A 41 5.05 -8.01 0.62
CA MET A 41 5.55 -6.73 1.09
C MET A 41 6.92 -6.41 0.50
N ILE A 42 7.85 -7.38 0.49
CA ILE A 42 9.16 -7.25 -0.16
C ILE A 42 9.00 -6.93 -1.65
N THR A 43 8.12 -7.65 -2.35
CA THR A 43 7.89 -7.44 -3.79
C THR A 43 7.34 -6.03 -4.07
N PHE A 44 6.33 -5.60 -3.30
CA PHE A 44 5.77 -4.25 -3.42
C PHE A 44 6.84 -3.19 -3.18
N ARG A 45 7.64 -3.36 -2.12
CA ARG A 45 8.74 -2.47 -1.79
C ARG A 45 9.75 -2.37 -2.93
N LYS A 46 10.22 -3.50 -3.50
CA LYS A 46 11.15 -3.51 -4.66
C LYS A 46 10.57 -2.79 -5.89
N ASN A 47 9.27 -2.92 -6.15
CA ASN A 47 8.64 -2.20 -7.26
C ASN A 47 8.58 -0.69 -7.02
N LYS A 48 8.31 -0.27 -5.77
CA LYS A 48 8.37 1.14 -5.37
C LYS A 48 9.76 1.71 -5.60
N ILE A 49 10.82 0.96 -5.25
CA ILE A 49 12.21 1.34 -5.51
C ILE A 49 12.46 1.63 -6.98
N ALA A 50 12.12 0.67 -7.84
CA ALA A 50 12.32 0.80 -9.28
C ALA A 50 11.57 2.00 -9.86
N CYS A 51 10.33 2.21 -9.42
CA CYS A 51 9.52 3.35 -9.85
C CYS A 51 10.15 4.70 -9.44
N ILE A 52 10.68 4.83 -8.22
CA ILE A 52 11.38 6.04 -7.78
C ILE A 52 12.63 6.28 -8.63
N GLN A 53 13.42 5.25 -8.91
CA GLN A 53 14.62 5.35 -9.74
C GLN A 53 14.30 5.79 -11.17
N GLU A 54 13.23 5.24 -11.76
CA GLU A 54 12.74 5.65 -13.08
C GLU A 54 12.29 7.11 -13.10
N LEU A 55 11.59 7.57 -12.06
CA LEU A 55 11.13 8.95 -11.92
C LEU A 55 12.32 9.92 -11.77
N GLN A 56 13.34 9.56 -10.99
CA GLN A 56 14.57 10.34 -10.84
C GLN A 56 15.41 10.40 -12.13
N ALA A 57 15.31 9.38 -13.00
CA ALA A 57 16.02 9.35 -14.27
C ALA A 57 15.33 10.18 -15.37
N MET A 58 14.14 10.74 -15.12
CA MET A 58 13.46 11.60 -16.09
C MET A 58 14.18 12.95 -16.22
N PRO A 59 14.39 13.45 -17.46
CA PRO A 59 15.21 14.63 -17.73
C PRO A 59 14.65 15.94 -17.17
N ASP A 60 13.35 16.00 -16.87
CA ASP A 60 12.68 17.16 -16.27
C ASP A 60 12.66 17.11 -14.72
N HIS A 61 13.34 16.14 -14.10
CA HIS A 61 13.38 16.01 -12.65
C HIS A 61 14.33 17.05 -12.04
N HIS A 62 13.77 18.08 -11.42
CA HIS A 62 14.51 19.08 -10.67
C HIS A 62 14.78 18.61 -9.23
N PRO A 63 16.02 18.69 -8.70
CA PRO A 63 16.36 18.22 -7.36
C PRO A 63 15.66 19.01 -6.23
N GLU A 64 15.16 20.21 -6.54
CA GLU A 64 14.31 21.02 -5.66
C GLU A 64 12.87 20.49 -5.50
N ASP A 65 12.40 19.59 -6.37
CA ASP A 65 11.12 18.88 -6.22
C ASP A 65 11.29 17.80 -5.14
N SER A 66 11.34 18.26 -3.89
CA SER A 66 11.55 17.51 -2.64
C SER A 66 10.42 16.51 -2.31
N PHE A 67 9.77 15.93 -3.33
CA PHE A 67 8.82 14.84 -3.15
C PHE A 67 9.52 13.49 -2.88
N TYR A 68 10.80 13.36 -3.28
CA TYR A 68 11.58 12.11 -3.15
C TYR A 68 12.68 12.15 -2.10
N ALA A 69 12.83 13.24 -1.34
CA ALA A 69 13.86 13.34 -0.30
C ALA A 69 13.74 12.25 0.77
N GLY A 70 12.51 11.85 1.13
CA GLY A 70 12.24 10.72 2.03
C GLY A 70 12.23 9.35 1.32
N ALA A 71 12.26 9.32 -0.01
CA ALA A 71 12.26 8.09 -0.77
C ALA A 71 13.60 7.37 -0.68
N ALA A 72 14.72 8.09 -0.56
CA ALA A 72 16.05 7.53 -0.34
C ALA A 72 16.19 6.86 1.04
N ASP A 73 15.61 7.45 2.09
CA ASP A 73 15.61 6.86 3.43
C ASP A 73 14.71 5.63 3.50
N GLU A 74 13.51 5.69 2.90
CA GLU A 74 12.64 4.51 2.75
C GLU A 74 13.30 3.41 1.90
N LEU A 75 14.02 3.79 0.84
CA LEU A 75 14.79 2.87 0.00
C LEU A 75 15.81 2.10 0.84
N GLN A 76 16.57 2.82 1.69
CA GLN A 76 17.57 2.24 2.57
C GLN A 76 16.93 1.33 3.63
N GLU A 77 15.83 1.74 4.28
CA GLU A 77 15.10 0.92 5.25
C GLU A 77 14.57 -0.38 4.62
N ILE A 78 14.11 -0.29 3.36
CA ILE A 78 13.65 -1.45 2.59
C ILE A 78 14.81 -2.41 2.29
N GLU A 79 15.95 -1.91 1.83
CA GLU A 79 17.13 -2.72 1.55
C GLU A 79 17.64 -3.44 2.80
N GLU A 80 17.70 -2.73 3.94
CA GLU A 80 18.05 -3.32 5.23
C GLU A 80 17.05 -4.40 5.66
N THR A 81 15.74 -4.15 5.49
CA THR A 81 14.70 -5.15 5.81
C THR A 81 14.84 -6.42 4.96
N ILE A 82 15.24 -6.30 3.69
CA ILE A 82 15.43 -7.45 2.79
C ILE A 82 16.70 -8.23 3.17
N GLN A 83 17.78 -7.57 3.59
CA GLN A 83 19.03 -8.24 3.99
C GLN A 83 18.90 -9.02 5.31
N LEU A 84 17.97 -8.62 6.19
CA LEU A 84 17.73 -9.25 7.49
C LEU A 84 16.73 -10.42 7.45
N ALA A 85 16.06 -10.67 6.31
CA ALA A 85 15.01 -11.68 6.13
C ALA A 85 15.52 -12.94 5.41
#